data_AF-A0A3B1JN23-F1
#
_entry.id   AF-A0A3B1JN23-F1
#
_cell.length_a   1.000
_cell.length_b   1.000
_cell.length_c   1.000
_cell.angle_alpha   90.00
_cell.angle_beta   90.00
_cell.angle_gamma   90.00
#
_symmetry.space_group_name_H-M   'P 1'
#
loop_
_entity.id
_entity.type
_entity.pdbx_description
1 polymer ?
#
loop_
_entity_poly.entity_id
_entity_poly.type
_entity_poly.pdbx_seq_one_letter_code
_entity_poly.pdbx_strand_id
1 'polypeptide(L)'
;MGDGQQEAAVGECRPHALFDSFVQASTCRETLRAFQELCGELQLQPGGKALFYHTLRSRLHYWKAKALWAKLDKRASQREYQRGRACTNTTCLIIGAGPCGLRTAIELSFLGARVVLVEKRDAFSRNNVLHLWPFTIQDLRGLGAKKFYGKFCAGAIDHISIRQLQLMLLKVALLLGVEVHVNVEFRSLREPPENQEKRSVGWRAEVRPTTHAVSELQFDVVIGADGRRNTLPGFHRKEFRGKLAIAITANFINRNTTAEAKVEEISGVAFIFNQRFFQELRNATGLCRHRDVALPRKRGPECIAGLCPAGSRLLHQSSAANTGFCHQPLRSARRSYV
;
A
#
# COMPACT_ATOMS: atom_id res chain seq x y z
N MET A 1 10.58 -57.13 -7.30
CA MET A 1 11.24 -55.86 -7.65
C MET A 1 10.87 -55.54 -9.10
N GLY A 2 10.26 -54.43 -9.46
CA GLY A 2 9.88 -53.27 -8.67
C GLY A 2 8.56 -52.69 -9.16
N ASP A 3 7.78 -52.24 -8.19
CA ASP A 3 6.58 -51.45 -8.36
C ASP A 3 6.92 -50.10 -9.00
N GLY A 4 6.59 -49.96 -10.28
CA GLY A 4 6.52 -48.65 -10.92
C GLY A 4 5.20 -47.99 -10.55
N GLN A 5 5.17 -47.32 -9.39
CA GLN A 5 4.09 -46.40 -9.05
C GLN A 5 4.04 -45.29 -10.12
N GLN A 6 3.05 -45.38 -11.00
CA GLN A 6 2.58 -44.26 -11.79
C GLN A 6 2.16 -43.15 -10.83
N GLU A 7 2.92 -42.05 -10.82
CA GLU A 7 2.50 -40.79 -10.22
C GLU A 7 1.16 -40.38 -10.84
N ALA A 8 0.08 -40.67 -10.12
CA ALA A 8 -1.23 -40.15 -10.46
C ALA A 8 -1.15 -38.62 -10.39
N ALA A 9 -1.37 -37.96 -11.53
CA ALA A 9 -1.59 -36.54 -11.61
C ALA A 9 -2.79 -36.19 -10.72
N VAL A 10 -2.51 -35.74 -9.49
CA VAL A 10 -3.52 -35.27 -8.54
C VAL A 10 -4.16 -34.05 -9.17
N GLY A 11 -5.40 -34.18 -9.66
CA GLY A 11 -6.21 -33.05 -10.09
C GLY A 11 -6.20 -31.98 -9.00
N GLU A 12 -5.92 -30.73 -9.36
CA GLU A 12 -5.79 -29.64 -8.40
C GLU A 12 -7.02 -29.56 -7.50
N CYS A 13 -6.82 -29.77 -6.20
CA CYS A 13 -7.85 -29.61 -5.18
C CYS A 13 -8.42 -28.18 -5.27
N ARG A 14 -9.73 -28.04 -5.47
CA ARG A 14 -10.40 -26.75 -5.75
C ARG A 14 -10.05 -25.62 -4.76
N PRO A 15 -10.01 -25.83 -3.42
CA PRO A 15 -9.49 -24.85 -2.47
C PRO A 15 -8.06 -24.36 -2.74
N HIS A 16 -7.17 -25.21 -3.26
CA HIS A 16 -5.79 -24.85 -3.58
C HIS A 16 -5.72 -23.91 -4.78
N ALA A 17 -6.50 -24.19 -5.83
CA ALA A 17 -6.60 -23.32 -7.01
C ALA A 17 -7.21 -21.95 -6.66
N LEU A 18 -8.22 -21.92 -5.80
CA LEU A 18 -8.81 -20.66 -5.30
C LEU A 18 -7.81 -19.86 -4.44
N PHE A 19 -7.03 -20.53 -3.59
CA PHE A 19 -5.96 -19.87 -2.84
C PHE A 19 -4.87 -19.30 -3.74
N ASP A 20 -4.45 -20.05 -4.78
CA ASP A 20 -3.47 -19.55 -5.75
C ASP A 20 -4.03 -18.35 -6.54
N SER A 21 -5.30 -18.40 -6.94
CA SER A 21 -5.99 -17.26 -7.58
C SER A 21 -6.02 -16.03 -6.67
N PHE A 22 -6.33 -16.20 -5.39
CA PHE A 22 -6.28 -15.14 -4.39
C PHE A 22 -4.86 -14.56 -4.23
N VAL A 23 -3.84 -15.41 -4.16
CA VAL A 23 -2.44 -14.97 -4.05
C VAL A 23 -1.99 -14.22 -5.30
N GLN A 24 -2.43 -14.63 -6.49
CA GLN A 24 -2.04 -14.05 -7.78
C GLN A 24 -2.86 -12.82 -8.19
N ALA A 25 -4.04 -12.61 -7.60
CA ALA A 25 -4.93 -11.49 -7.91
C ALA A 25 -4.20 -10.14 -7.90
N SER A 26 -4.44 -9.33 -8.94
CA SER A 26 -3.65 -8.12 -9.24
C SER A 26 -4.44 -6.82 -9.04
N THR A 27 -5.74 -6.95 -8.78
CA THR A 27 -6.66 -5.85 -8.47
C THR A 27 -7.38 -6.09 -7.15
N CYS A 28 -7.90 -5.01 -6.56
CA CYS A 28 -8.66 -5.07 -5.32
C CYS A 28 -9.93 -5.93 -5.49
N ARG A 29 -10.69 -5.71 -6.58
CA ARG A 29 -11.89 -6.48 -6.91
C ARG A 29 -11.61 -7.98 -7.11
N GLU A 30 -10.57 -8.33 -7.87
CA GLU A 30 -10.15 -9.74 -8.04
C GLU A 30 -9.78 -10.38 -6.71
N THR A 31 -9.03 -9.65 -5.86
CA THR A 31 -8.59 -10.16 -4.56
C THR A 31 -9.79 -10.46 -3.66
N LEU A 32 -10.76 -9.54 -3.59
CA LEU A 32 -11.99 -9.72 -2.79
C LEU A 32 -12.84 -10.88 -3.32
N ARG A 33 -13.02 -10.96 -4.65
CA ARG A 33 -13.79 -12.04 -5.28
C ARG A 33 -13.14 -13.42 -5.02
N ALA A 34 -11.86 -13.57 -5.32
CA ALA A 34 -11.15 -14.83 -5.12
C ALA A 34 -11.15 -15.26 -3.65
N PHE A 35 -11.07 -14.29 -2.73
CA PHE A 35 -11.17 -14.58 -1.29
C PHE A 35 -12.58 -15.04 -0.88
N GLN A 36 -13.62 -14.42 -1.43
CA GLN A 36 -15.01 -14.81 -1.19
C GLN A 36 -15.29 -16.23 -1.69
N GLU A 37 -14.82 -16.57 -2.90
CA GLU A 37 -14.93 -17.91 -3.46
C GLU A 37 -14.18 -18.94 -2.60
N LEU A 38 -12.95 -18.62 -2.17
CA LEU A 38 -12.18 -19.47 -1.25
C LEU A 38 -12.92 -19.69 0.08
N CYS A 39 -13.49 -18.63 0.66
CA CYS A 39 -14.28 -18.74 1.88
C CYS A 39 -15.53 -19.61 1.68
N GLY A 40 -16.23 -19.45 0.56
CA GLY A 40 -17.39 -20.28 0.20
C GLY A 40 -17.04 -21.76 0.12
N GLU A 41 -15.97 -22.10 -0.58
CA GLU A 41 -15.49 -23.48 -0.71
C GLU A 41 -15.06 -24.09 0.64
N LEU A 42 -14.41 -23.29 1.49
CA LEU A 42 -14.00 -23.71 2.83
C LEU A 42 -15.13 -23.62 3.88
N GLN A 43 -16.33 -23.22 3.48
CA GLN A 43 -17.50 -23.00 4.36
C GLN A 43 -17.17 -22.05 5.52
N LEU A 44 -16.47 -20.97 5.21
CA LEU A 44 -16.09 -19.90 6.14
C LEU A 44 -16.98 -18.69 5.92
N GLN A 45 -17.39 -18.06 7.02
CA GLN A 45 -18.12 -16.80 6.99
C GLN A 45 -17.16 -15.68 7.42
N PRO A 46 -16.65 -14.86 6.49
CA PRO A 46 -15.88 -13.67 6.83
C PRO A 46 -16.83 -12.66 7.50
N GLY A 47 -16.51 -12.21 8.72
CA GLY A 47 -17.42 -11.34 9.48
C GLY A 47 -17.08 -11.22 10.97
N GLY A 48 -15.80 -11.22 11.32
CA GLY A 48 -15.37 -10.99 12.72
C GLY A 48 -15.64 -12.12 13.70
N LYS A 49 -15.83 -13.36 13.22
CA LYS A 49 -15.94 -14.53 14.10
C LYS A 49 -14.61 -14.76 14.82
N ALA A 50 -14.67 -14.94 16.14
CA ALA A 50 -13.54 -15.43 16.91
C ALA A 50 -12.97 -16.69 16.24
N LEU A 51 -11.65 -16.76 16.09
CA LEU A 51 -10.91 -17.88 15.49
C LEU A 51 -11.01 -18.04 13.96
N PHE A 52 -11.55 -17.07 13.20
CA PHE A 52 -11.63 -17.13 11.72
C PHE A 52 -10.32 -17.59 11.07
N TYR A 53 -9.20 -16.92 11.39
CA TYR A 53 -7.88 -17.26 10.88
C TYR A 53 -7.46 -18.70 11.21
N HIS A 54 -7.72 -19.16 12.45
CA HIS A 54 -7.38 -20.52 12.86
C HIS A 54 -8.17 -21.57 12.09
N THR A 55 -9.46 -21.33 11.84
CA THR A 55 -10.31 -22.22 11.05
C THR A 55 -9.93 -22.21 9.58
N LEU A 56 -9.62 -21.05 9.00
CA LEU A 56 -9.11 -20.95 7.62
C LEU A 56 -7.82 -21.76 7.47
N ARG A 57 -6.86 -21.53 8.36
CA ARG A 57 -5.58 -22.24 8.37
C ARG A 57 -5.75 -23.74 8.56
N SER A 58 -6.68 -24.19 9.42
CA SER A 58 -6.91 -25.61 9.66
C SER A 58 -7.64 -26.30 8.51
N ARG A 59 -8.46 -25.59 7.74
CA ARG A 59 -9.19 -26.17 6.59
C ARG A 59 -8.40 -26.10 5.28
N LEU A 60 -7.40 -25.22 5.19
CA LEU A 60 -6.55 -25.08 4.00
C LEU A 60 -5.20 -25.80 4.17
N HIS A 61 -5.22 -27.12 4.03
CA HIS A 61 -4.03 -27.98 4.07
C HIS A 61 -3.22 -27.92 2.77
N TYR A 62 -2.62 -26.76 2.48
CA TYR A 62 -1.89 -26.54 1.24
C TYR A 62 -0.39 -26.23 1.46
N TRP A 63 0.49 -26.98 0.80
CA TRP A 63 1.94 -26.83 0.93
C TRP A 63 2.43 -25.42 0.57
N LYS A 64 1.84 -24.80 -0.47
CA LYS A 64 2.18 -23.43 -0.90
C LYS A 64 1.82 -22.38 0.15
N ALA A 65 0.94 -22.69 1.10
CA ALA A 65 0.50 -21.77 2.16
C ALA A 65 1.28 -21.95 3.48
N LYS A 66 1.95 -23.09 3.68
CA LYS A 66 2.65 -23.43 4.95
C LYS A 66 3.63 -22.36 5.43
N ALA A 67 4.45 -21.82 4.53
CA ALA A 67 5.43 -20.78 4.88
C ALA A 67 4.77 -19.44 5.26
N LEU A 68 3.60 -19.14 4.70
CA LEU A 68 2.81 -17.97 5.08
C LEU A 68 2.22 -18.15 6.48
N TRP A 69 1.63 -19.31 6.76
CA TRP A 69 1.09 -19.64 8.09
C TRP A 69 2.16 -19.55 9.17
N ALA A 70 3.34 -20.12 8.95
CA ALA A 70 4.44 -20.03 9.92
C ALA A 70 4.82 -18.59 10.27
N LYS A 71 4.75 -17.67 9.29
CA LYS A 71 5.04 -16.24 9.49
C LYS A 71 3.96 -15.53 10.29
N LEU A 72 2.69 -15.73 9.90
CA LEU A 72 1.55 -15.13 10.60
C LEU A 72 1.39 -15.71 12.01
N ASP A 73 1.58 -17.02 12.20
CA ASP A 73 1.56 -17.70 13.50
C ASP A 73 2.68 -17.16 14.42
N LYS A 74 3.89 -16.94 13.88
CA LYS A 74 4.99 -16.32 14.64
C LYS A 74 4.69 -14.88 15.06
N ARG A 75 3.98 -14.11 14.24
CA ARG A 75 3.52 -12.76 14.62
C ARG A 75 2.44 -12.86 15.69
N ALA A 76 1.40 -13.65 15.47
CA ALA A 76 0.28 -13.83 16.39
C ALA A 76 0.68 -14.37 17.78
N SER A 77 1.80 -15.10 17.88
CA SER A 77 2.31 -15.63 19.15
C SER A 77 3.09 -14.64 20.01
N GLN A 78 3.30 -13.40 19.53
CA GLN A 78 3.92 -12.36 20.34
C GLN A 78 3.08 -12.07 21.60
N ARG A 79 3.78 -11.85 22.72
CA ARG A 79 3.17 -11.71 24.06
C ARG A 79 2.18 -10.54 24.13
N GLU A 80 2.43 -9.48 23.37
CA GLU A 80 1.65 -8.26 23.31
C GLU A 80 0.20 -8.54 22.84
N TYR A 81 0.00 -9.57 22.00
CA TYR A 81 -1.33 -9.96 21.52
C TYR A 81 -2.12 -10.83 22.50
N GLN A 82 -1.47 -11.34 23.56
CA GLN A 82 -2.10 -12.22 24.56
C GLN A 82 -2.85 -13.41 23.93
N ARG A 83 -2.26 -14.01 22.88
CA ARG A 83 -2.90 -15.08 22.09
C ARG A 83 -4.23 -14.65 21.45
N GLY A 84 -4.29 -13.41 20.98
CA GLY A 84 -5.50 -12.82 20.37
C GLY A 84 -6.61 -12.54 21.36
N ARG A 85 -6.29 -12.30 22.64
CA ARG A 85 -7.29 -12.05 23.69
C ARG A 85 -7.31 -10.62 24.21
N ALA A 86 -6.30 -9.82 23.86
CA ALA A 86 -6.12 -8.46 24.37
C ALA A 86 -7.32 -7.54 24.08
N CYS A 87 -8.01 -7.74 22.94
CA CYS A 87 -9.13 -6.91 22.50
C CYS A 87 -10.37 -7.72 22.08
N THR A 88 -10.61 -8.90 22.66
CA THR A 88 -11.68 -9.85 22.22
C THR A 88 -13.09 -9.24 22.15
N ASN A 89 -13.41 -8.29 23.04
CA ASN A 89 -14.72 -7.66 23.13
C ASN A 89 -14.75 -6.26 22.50
N THR A 90 -13.74 -5.91 21.71
CA THR A 90 -13.64 -4.58 21.08
C THR A 90 -14.01 -4.68 19.61
N THR A 91 -14.93 -3.84 19.17
CA THR A 91 -15.25 -3.66 17.75
C THR A 91 -14.64 -2.36 17.24
N CYS A 92 -13.83 -2.47 16.18
CA CYS A 92 -13.09 -1.37 15.58
C CYS A 92 -13.61 -1.07 14.17
N LEU A 93 -13.88 0.20 13.88
CA LEU A 93 -14.12 0.71 12.53
C LEU A 93 -12.87 1.44 12.01
N ILE A 94 -12.36 1.04 10.85
CA ILE A 94 -11.25 1.71 10.16
C ILE A 94 -11.76 2.40 8.91
N ILE A 95 -11.42 3.67 8.77
CA ILE A 95 -11.80 4.49 7.61
C ILE A 95 -10.60 4.59 6.66
N GLY A 96 -10.65 3.89 5.53
CA GLY A 96 -9.67 3.95 4.44
C GLY A 96 -8.77 2.72 4.33
N ALA A 97 -8.71 2.13 3.12
CA ALA A 97 -7.85 1.00 2.76
C ALA A 97 -6.49 1.46 2.21
N GLY A 98 -5.95 2.57 2.74
CA GLY A 98 -4.55 2.94 2.50
C GLY A 98 -3.57 1.97 3.17
N PRO A 99 -2.26 2.04 2.87
CA PRO A 99 -1.27 1.20 3.54
C PRO A 99 -1.36 1.27 5.07
N CYS A 100 -1.50 2.48 5.64
CA CYS A 100 -1.61 2.66 7.08
C CYS A 100 -2.89 2.03 7.66
N GLY A 101 -4.05 2.27 7.03
CA GLY A 101 -5.33 1.70 7.51
C GLY A 101 -5.35 0.18 7.49
N LEU A 102 -4.88 -0.43 6.40
CA LEU A 102 -4.75 -1.90 6.31
C LEU A 102 -3.72 -2.44 7.31
N ARG A 103 -2.60 -1.74 7.52
CA ARG A 103 -1.59 -2.14 8.49
C ARG A 103 -2.12 -2.09 9.93
N THR A 104 -2.90 -1.06 10.27
CA THR A 104 -3.58 -0.95 11.56
C THR A 104 -4.63 -2.06 11.73
N ALA A 105 -5.38 -2.38 10.66
CA ALA A 105 -6.35 -3.47 10.68
C ALA A 105 -5.73 -4.82 11.05
N ILE A 106 -4.54 -5.10 10.49
CA ILE A 106 -3.78 -6.30 10.76
C ILE A 106 -3.37 -6.40 12.25
N GLU A 107 -2.87 -5.31 12.86
CA GLU A 107 -2.52 -5.34 14.30
C GLU A 107 -3.75 -5.54 15.19
N LEU A 108 -4.84 -4.82 14.92
CA LEU A 108 -6.08 -4.96 15.69
C LEU A 108 -6.65 -6.36 15.57
N SER A 109 -6.52 -6.99 14.40
CA SER A 109 -6.90 -8.38 14.21
C SER A 109 -6.01 -9.34 15.01
N PHE A 110 -4.70 -9.11 15.09
CA PHE A 110 -3.82 -9.90 15.96
C PHE A 110 -4.14 -9.73 17.45
N LEU A 111 -4.57 -8.53 17.87
CA LEU A 111 -5.03 -8.28 19.24
C LEU A 111 -6.35 -9.00 19.58
N GLY A 112 -7.07 -9.51 18.58
CA GLY A 112 -8.35 -10.21 18.75
C GLY A 112 -9.59 -9.34 18.61
N ALA A 113 -9.45 -8.08 18.19
CA ALA A 113 -10.59 -7.21 17.96
C ALA A 113 -11.41 -7.64 16.74
N ARG A 114 -12.72 -7.33 16.75
CA ARG A 114 -13.54 -7.37 15.54
C ARG A 114 -13.22 -6.14 14.70
N VAL A 115 -12.61 -6.32 13.54
CA VAL A 115 -12.19 -5.21 12.69
C VAL A 115 -13.05 -5.13 11.44
N VAL A 116 -13.71 -3.98 11.26
CA VAL A 116 -14.43 -3.62 10.04
C VAL A 116 -13.74 -2.43 9.40
N LEU A 117 -13.46 -2.51 8.10
CA LEU A 117 -12.79 -1.48 7.32
C LEU A 117 -13.69 -1.01 6.18
N VAL A 118 -13.89 0.30 6.06
CA VAL A 118 -14.62 0.91 4.94
C VAL A 118 -13.67 1.68 4.02
N GLU A 119 -13.82 1.51 2.72
CA GLU A 119 -13.08 2.24 1.69
C GLU A 119 -14.04 2.75 0.62
N LYS A 120 -13.92 4.04 0.30
CA LYS A 120 -14.77 4.70 -0.70
C LYS A 120 -14.55 4.16 -2.11
N ARG A 121 -13.32 3.75 -2.44
CA ARG A 121 -12.95 3.22 -3.76
C ARG A 121 -13.03 1.71 -3.78
N ASP A 122 -12.91 1.12 -4.97
CA ASP A 122 -12.80 -0.32 -5.17
C ASP A 122 -11.58 -0.72 -5.99
N ALA A 123 -10.67 0.23 -6.21
CA ALA A 123 -9.46 0.03 -6.98
C ALA A 123 -8.26 0.72 -6.32
N PHE A 124 -7.11 0.05 -6.39
CA PHE A 124 -5.82 0.60 -6.01
C PHE A 124 -5.07 1.07 -7.26
N SER A 125 -5.16 2.36 -7.56
CA SER A 125 -4.72 2.94 -8.83
C SER A 125 -3.40 3.74 -8.76
N ARG A 126 -2.85 3.95 -7.56
CA ARG A 126 -1.66 4.79 -7.38
C ARG A 126 -0.38 4.02 -7.67
N ASN A 127 0.34 4.43 -8.72
CA ASN A 127 1.59 3.81 -9.16
C ASN A 127 2.83 4.42 -8.50
N ASN A 128 2.73 5.60 -7.89
CA ASN A 128 3.85 6.24 -7.20
C ASN A 128 4.50 5.28 -6.20
N VAL A 129 5.81 5.42 -6.06
CA VAL A 129 6.67 4.52 -5.31
C VAL A 129 7.01 5.14 -3.94
N LEU A 130 6.90 4.32 -2.90
CA LEU A 130 7.23 4.66 -1.53
C LEU A 130 8.57 4.02 -1.17
N HIS A 131 9.49 4.84 -0.65
CA HIS A 131 10.67 4.34 0.04
C HIS A 131 10.27 3.66 1.36
N LEU A 132 10.98 2.59 1.72
CA LEU A 132 10.75 1.79 2.91
C LEU A 132 12.00 1.78 3.78
N TRP A 133 11.83 2.14 5.04
CA TRP A 133 12.91 2.00 6.01
C TRP A 133 13.17 0.51 6.32
N PRO A 134 14.37 0.16 6.81
CA PRO A 134 14.74 -1.23 7.09
C PRO A 134 13.72 -1.97 7.98
N PHE A 135 13.20 -1.31 9.02
CA PHE A 135 12.20 -1.90 9.92
C PHE A 135 10.89 -2.22 9.20
N THR A 136 10.46 -1.37 8.25
CA THR A 136 9.24 -1.59 7.45
C THR A 136 9.42 -2.77 6.51
N ILE A 137 10.61 -2.91 5.91
CA ILE A 137 10.95 -4.08 5.09
C ILE A 137 10.88 -5.36 5.94
N GLN A 138 11.44 -5.34 7.14
CA GLN A 138 11.40 -6.47 8.07
C GLN A 138 9.97 -6.81 8.50
N ASP A 139 9.16 -5.82 8.82
CA ASP A 139 7.75 -5.98 9.19
C ASP A 139 6.95 -6.65 8.06
N LEU A 140 7.03 -6.12 6.84
CA LEU A 140 6.33 -6.68 5.68
C LEU A 140 6.84 -8.10 5.32
N ARG A 141 8.15 -8.37 5.44
CA ARG A 141 8.70 -9.74 5.31
C ARG A 141 8.15 -10.69 6.39
N GLY A 142 7.91 -10.17 7.59
CA GLY A 142 7.27 -10.86 8.71
C GLY A 142 5.81 -11.19 8.44
N LEU A 143 5.10 -10.38 7.64
CA LEU A 143 3.72 -10.62 7.20
C LEU A 143 3.62 -11.46 5.92
N GLY A 144 4.73 -11.96 5.40
CA GLY A 144 4.74 -12.82 4.21
C GLY A 144 4.73 -12.08 2.88
N ALA A 145 5.18 -10.82 2.84
CA ALA A 145 5.22 -9.99 1.62
C ALA A 145 5.68 -10.71 0.34
N LYS A 146 6.75 -11.50 0.41
CA LYS A 146 7.29 -12.25 -0.75
C LYS A 146 6.31 -13.28 -1.34
N LYS A 147 5.34 -13.77 -0.56
CA LYS A 147 4.32 -14.70 -1.04
C LYS A 147 3.34 -14.00 -1.98
N PHE A 148 2.99 -12.76 -1.69
CA PHE A 148 2.02 -11.96 -2.46
C PHE A 148 2.69 -11.10 -3.54
N TYR A 149 3.96 -10.77 -3.37
CA TYR A 149 4.74 -9.98 -4.31
C TYR A 149 6.18 -10.54 -4.36
N GLY A 150 6.44 -11.44 -5.30
CA GLY A 150 7.74 -12.15 -5.39
C GLY A 150 8.95 -11.22 -5.56
N LYS A 151 8.75 -10.05 -6.17
CA LYS A 151 9.78 -9.01 -6.35
C LYS A 151 10.00 -8.14 -5.11
N PHE A 152 9.31 -8.40 -4.00
CA PHE A 152 9.38 -7.56 -2.80
C PHE A 152 10.80 -7.47 -2.24
N CYS A 153 11.37 -6.25 -2.32
CA CYS A 153 12.71 -5.92 -1.80
C CYS A 153 13.75 -6.99 -2.15
N ALA A 154 13.82 -7.36 -3.43
CA ALA A 154 14.83 -8.27 -3.98
C ALA A 154 16.15 -7.51 -4.16
N GLY A 155 17.27 -8.11 -3.75
CA GLY A 155 18.57 -7.43 -3.76
C GLY A 155 18.58 -6.19 -2.86
N ALA A 156 19.01 -5.06 -3.40
CA ALA A 156 19.10 -3.78 -2.72
C ALA A 156 17.83 -2.90 -2.82
N ILE A 157 16.75 -3.41 -3.42
CA ILE A 157 15.49 -2.66 -3.56
C ILE A 157 14.90 -2.38 -2.19
N ASP A 158 14.63 -1.11 -1.90
CA ASP A 158 14.07 -0.63 -0.63
C ASP A 158 12.76 0.14 -0.80
N HIS A 159 12.04 -0.08 -1.90
CA HIS A 159 10.82 0.65 -2.22
C HIS A 159 9.72 -0.24 -2.81
N ILE A 160 8.49 0.30 -2.81
CA ILE A 160 7.30 -0.40 -3.32
C ILE A 160 6.27 0.61 -3.84
N SER A 161 5.58 0.29 -4.94
CA SER A 161 4.44 1.12 -5.39
C SER A 161 3.28 1.06 -4.41
N ILE A 162 2.56 2.17 -4.26
CA ILE A 162 1.45 2.28 -3.31
C ILE A 162 0.42 1.17 -3.54
N ARG A 163 0.02 0.92 -4.80
CA ARG A 163 -0.97 -0.12 -5.11
C ARG A 163 -0.51 -1.53 -4.75
N GLN A 164 0.78 -1.87 -4.91
CA GLN A 164 1.30 -3.19 -4.58
C GLN A 164 1.34 -3.40 -3.06
N LEU A 165 1.70 -2.36 -2.31
CA LEU A 165 1.63 -2.38 -0.86
C LEU A 165 0.18 -2.57 -0.36
N GLN A 166 -0.78 -1.86 -0.97
CA GLN A 166 -2.20 -2.00 -0.65
C GLN A 166 -2.71 -3.42 -0.94
N LEU A 167 -2.38 -4.02 -2.10
CA LEU A 167 -2.80 -5.39 -2.43
C LEU A 167 -2.23 -6.43 -1.46
N MET A 168 -0.94 -6.31 -1.13
CA MET A 168 -0.29 -7.20 -0.18
C MET A 168 -0.96 -7.13 1.20
N LEU A 169 -1.14 -5.93 1.74
CA LEU A 169 -1.74 -5.75 3.06
C LEU A 169 -3.22 -6.14 3.07
N LEU A 170 -3.97 -5.91 1.98
CA LEU A 170 -5.35 -6.37 1.84
C LEU A 170 -5.43 -7.89 1.95
N LYS A 171 -4.53 -8.62 1.26
CA LYS A 171 -4.50 -10.09 1.34
C LYS A 171 -4.25 -10.58 2.76
N VAL A 172 -3.29 -9.96 3.47
CA VAL A 172 -3.02 -10.31 4.88
C VAL A 172 -4.23 -9.98 5.77
N ALA A 173 -4.84 -8.81 5.62
CA ALA A 173 -6.00 -8.39 6.40
C ALA A 173 -7.19 -9.37 6.23
N LEU A 174 -7.49 -9.75 4.98
CA LEU A 174 -8.56 -10.71 4.67
C LEU A 174 -8.29 -12.08 5.31
N LEU A 175 -7.06 -12.59 5.21
CA LEU A 175 -6.68 -13.87 5.83
C LEU A 175 -6.84 -13.86 7.35
N LEU A 176 -6.62 -12.71 7.99
CA LEU A 176 -6.80 -12.53 9.43
C LEU A 176 -8.27 -12.31 9.84
N GLY A 177 -9.19 -12.18 8.87
CA GLY A 177 -10.62 -12.04 9.12
C GLY A 177 -11.12 -10.61 9.24
N VAL A 178 -10.33 -9.62 8.80
CA VAL A 178 -10.78 -8.23 8.69
C VAL A 178 -11.92 -8.15 7.66
N GLU A 179 -13.03 -7.53 8.06
CA GLU A 179 -14.20 -7.33 7.21
C GLU A 179 -14.02 -6.05 6.38
N VAL A 180 -13.80 -6.19 5.06
CA VAL A 180 -13.47 -5.06 4.17
C VAL A 180 -14.64 -4.72 3.25
N HIS A 181 -15.14 -3.50 3.35
CA HIS A 181 -16.21 -2.96 2.52
C HIS A 181 -15.70 -1.86 1.60
N VAL A 182 -15.63 -2.17 0.31
CA VAL A 182 -15.29 -1.20 -0.75
C VAL A 182 -16.54 -0.52 -1.29
N ASN A 183 -16.39 0.62 -1.97
CA ASN A 183 -17.50 1.47 -2.43
C ASN A 183 -18.40 2.00 -1.29
N VAL A 184 -17.84 2.08 -0.08
CA VAL A 184 -18.53 2.60 1.10
C VAL A 184 -17.79 3.83 1.61
N GLU A 185 -18.42 4.99 1.50
CA GLU A 185 -17.86 6.24 1.99
C GLU A 185 -18.38 6.55 3.38
N PHE A 186 -17.48 6.61 4.37
CA PHE A 186 -17.76 7.19 5.67
C PHE A 186 -18.09 8.69 5.54
N ARG A 187 -19.13 9.14 6.24
CA ARG A 187 -19.58 10.54 6.24
C ARG A 187 -19.37 11.20 7.60
N SER A 188 -19.91 10.62 8.66
CA SER A 188 -19.86 11.16 10.01
C SER A 188 -20.07 10.07 11.05
N LEU A 189 -19.79 10.40 12.30
CA LEU A 189 -20.17 9.57 13.44
C LEU A 189 -21.64 9.82 13.78
N ARG A 190 -22.34 8.77 14.21
CA ARG A 190 -23.67 8.83 14.79
C ARG A 190 -23.55 8.52 16.27
N GLU A 191 -23.86 9.52 17.08
CA GLU A 191 -23.81 9.43 18.53
C GLU A 191 -24.92 8.49 19.05
N PRO A 192 -24.65 7.76 20.14
CA PRO A 192 -25.70 7.09 20.92
C PRO A 192 -26.81 8.07 21.30
N PRO A 193 -28.10 7.68 21.23
CA PRO A 193 -29.18 8.51 21.72
C PRO A 193 -29.08 8.67 23.25
N GLU A 194 -29.51 9.83 23.79
CA GLU A 194 -29.49 10.14 25.22
C GLU A 194 -30.46 9.25 26.02
N ASN A 195 -31.66 9.01 25.50
CA ASN A 195 -32.68 8.17 26.14
C ASN A 195 -32.50 6.69 25.77
N GLN A 196 -31.85 5.91 26.65
CA GLN A 196 -31.55 4.48 26.44
C GLN A 196 -32.35 3.51 27.31
N GLU A 197 -33.49 3.91 27.87
CA GLU A 197 -34.24 3.14 28.87
C GLU A 197 -34.66 1.73 28.43
N LYS A 198 -34.78 1.46 27.12
CA LYS A 198 -35.26 0.17 26.58
C LYS A 198 -34.25 -0.58 25.70
N ARG A 199 -33.19 0.08 25.22
CA ARG A 199 -32.18 -0.54 24.33
C ARG A 199 -30.89 0.28 24.34
N SER A 200 -29.79 -0.34 24.74
CA SER A 200 -28.46 0.27 24.62
C SER A 200 -28.02 0.25 23.15
N VAL A 201 -27.75 1.43 22.60
CA VAL A 201 -27.28 1.63 21.23
C VAL A 201 -25.94 2.36 21.31
N GLY A 202 -24.87 1.72 20.86
CA GLY A 202 -23.53 2.30 20.81
C GLY A 202 -23.30 3.23 19.63
N TRP A 203 -22.05 3.69 19.50
CA TRP A 203 -21.60 4.55 18.40
C TRP A 203 -21.75 3.84 17.06
N ARG A 204 -22.24 4.57 16.06
CA ARG A 204 -22.40 4.08 14.68
C ARG A 204 -21.77 5.04 13.68
N ALA A 205 -21.70 4.62 12.42
CA ALA A 205 -21.20 5.44 11.33
C ALA A 205 -22.32 5.75 10.35
N GLU A 206 -22.39 7.01 9.92
CA GLU A 206 -23.11 7.35 8.71
C GLU A 206 -22.24 7.02 7.49
N VAL A 207 -22.77 6.21 6.58
CA VAL A 207 -22.09 5.76 5.38
C VAL A 207 -22.92 6.02 4.13
N ARG A 208 -22.24 6.07 2.98
CA ARG A 208 -22.88 6.10 1.66
C ARG A 208 -22.44 4.85 0.87
N PRO A 209 -23.38 4.05 0.34
CA PRO A 209 -24.85 4.21 0.41
C PRO A 209 -25.40 3.97 1.83
N THR A 210 -26.48 4.67 2.21
CA THR A 210 -27.07 4.60 3.55
C THR A 210 -27.73 3.26 3.88
N THR A 211 -28.05 2.48 2.86
CA THR A 211 -28.62 1.13 2.98
C THR A 211 -27.58 0.05 3.25
N HIS A 212 -26.29 0.40 3.28
CA HIS A 212 -25.22 -0.55 3.50
C HIS A 212 -25.21 -1.06 4.94
N ALA A 213 -25.04 -2.36 5.16
CA ALA A 213 -25.14 -3.01 6.48
C ALA A 213 -24.22 -2.40 7.57
N VAL A 214 -23.11 -1.78 7.18
CA VAL A 214 -22.20 -1.06 8.09
C VAL A 214 -22.88 0.13 8.80
N SER A 215 -23.99 0.67 8.28
CA SER A 215 -24.75 1.73 8.97
C SER A 215 -25.27 1.28 10.34
N GLU A 216 -25.55 -0.01 10.49
CA GLU A 216 -26.05 -0.61 11.73
C GLU A 216 -24.93 -1.17 12.62
N LEU A 217 -23.67 -1.13 12.15
CA LEU A 217 -22.53 -1.58 12.94
C LEU A 217 -22.29 -0.63 14.11
N GLN A 218 -22.38 -1.18 15.32
CA GLN A 218 -21.92 -0.51 16.53
C GLN A 218 -20.44 -0.81 16.76
N PHE A 219 -19.67 0.20 17.14
CA PHE A 219 -18.23 0.06 17.40
C PHE A 219 -17.78 0.88 18.61
N ASP A 220 -16.70 0.43 19.23
CA ASP A 220 -16.10 1.05 20.41
C ASP A 220 -14.91 1.94 20.03
N VAL A 221 -14.25 1.61 18.92
CA VAL A 221 -13.04 2.28 18.43
C VAL A 221 -13.23 2.68 16.98
N VAL A 222 -12.87 3.92 16.63
CA VAL A 222 -12.80 4.39 15.25
C VAL A 222 -11.40 4.89 14.92
N ILE A 223 -10.86 4.49 13.78
CA ILE A 223 -9.55 4.91 13.29
C ILE A 223 -9.68 5.61 11.94
N GLY A 224 -9.34 6.90 11.90
CA GLY A 224 -9.25 7.69 10.67
C GLY A 224 -7.93 7.44 9.94
N ALA A 225 -7.97 6.68 8.84
CA ALA A 225 -6.82 6.39 7.98
C ALA A 225 -7.08 6.77 6.51
N ASP A 226 -7.94 7.77 6.29
CA ASP A 226 -8.45 8.24 4.99
C ASP A 226 -7.58 9.33 4.33
N GLY A 227 -6.40 9.56 4.90
CA GLY A 227 -5.38 10.48 4.39
C GLY A 227 -5.71 11.94 4.68
N ARG A 228 -5.49 12.83 3.69
CA ARG A 228 -5.65 14.28 3.90
C ARG A 228 -7.08 14.70 4.22
N ARG A 229 -8.10 13.94 3.79
CA ARG A 229 -9.51 14.30 4.01
C ARG A 229 -9.84 14.39 5.50
N ASN A 230 -9.44 13.39 6.29
CA ASN A 230 -9.67 13.31 7.74
C ASN A 230 -11.11 13.63 8.09
N THR A 231 -11.96 12.67 7.78
CA THR A 231 -13.42 12.77 7.97
C THR A 231 -13.86 12.75 9.43
N LEU A 232 -12.96 12.51 10.39
CA LEU A 232 -13.30 12.53 11.82
C LEU A 232 -13.25 13.95 12.38
N PRO A 233 -14.33 14.44 13.03
CA PRO A 233 -14.36 15.74 13.69
C PRO A 233 -13.54 15.74 14.99
N GLY A 234 -13.28 16.94 15.54
CA GLY A 234 -12.61 17.11 16.84
C GLY A 234 -11.08 17.15 16.82
N PHE A 235 -10.43 16.87 15.68
CA PHE A 235 -8.98 16.90 15.55
C PHE A 235 -8.47 18.21 14.93
N HIS A 236 -7.93 19.10 15.75
CA HIS A 236 -7.27 20.32 15.27
C HIS A 236 -5.98 20.01 14.51
N ARG A 237 -5.79 20.71 13.39
CA ARG A 237 -4.59 20.55 12.53
C ARG A 237 -3.65 21.72 12.69
N LYS A 238 -2.36 21.42 12.79
CA LYS A 238 -1.31 22.41 12.69
C LYS A 238 -0.87 22.50 11.24
N GLU A 239 -1.18 23.61 10.59
CA GLU A 239 -0.69 23.89 9.24
C GLU A 239 0.68 24.58 9.33
N PHE A 240 1.69 23.99 8.70
CA PHE A 240 3.01 24.62 8.55
C PHE A 240 3.17 25.11 7.11
N ARG A 241 3.20 26.43 6.94
CA ARG A 241 3.41 27.04 5.63
C ARG A 241 4.88 27.41 5.46
N GLY A 242 5.59 26.60 4.68
CA GLY A 242 6.97 26.86 4.28
C GLY A 242 7.09 27.73 3.02
N LYS A 243 8.29 27.71 2.41
CA LYS A 243 8.49 28.27 1.06
C LYS A 243 7.62 27.52 0.04
N LEU A 244 7.25 28.20 -1.04
CA LEU A 244 6.56 27.55 -2.15
C LEU A 244 7.41 26.41 -2.70
N ALA A 245 6.88 25.19 -2.64
CA ALA A 245 7.51 23.99 -3.16
C ALA A 245 6.51 23.23 -4.02
N ILE A 246 6.90 22.93 -5.26
CA ILE A 246 6.10 22.17 -6.22
C ILE A 246 6.86 20.89 -6.53
N ALA A 247 6.23 19.75 -6.25
CA ALA A 247 6.78 18.43 -6.55
C ALA A 247 6.07 17.83 -7.77
N ILE A 248 6.85 17.24 -8.68
CA ILE A 248 6.35 16.52 -9.85
C ILE A 248 6.77 15.06 -9.71
N THR A 249 5.81 14.15 -9.86
CA THR A 249 6.05 12.70 -9.90
C THR A 249 5.68 12.16 -11.27
N ALA A 250 6.55 11.37 -11.88
CA ALA A 250 6.30 10.73 -13.16
C ALA A 250 6.55 9.22 -13.04
N ASN A 251 5.77 8.42 -13.79
CA ASN A 251 5.96 6.98 -13.90
C ASN A 251 6.08 6.62 -15.38
N PHE A 252 7.14 5.92 -15.74
CA PHE A 252 7.35 5.40 -17.10
C PHE A 252 7.19 3.88 -17.09
N ILE A 253 6.86 3.31 -18.25
CA ILE A 253 6.74 1.86 -18.40
C ILE A 253 8.15 1.24 -18.26
N ASN A 254 8.30 0.31 -17.33
CA ASN A 254 9.50 -0.51 -17.19
C ASN A 254 9.27 -1.87 -17.85
N ARG A 255 9.99 -2.19 -18.93
CA ARG A 255 9.86 -3.46 -19.66
C ARG A 255 10.73 -4.58 -19.08
N ASN A 256 11.54 -4.29 -18.06
CA ASN A 256 12.48 -5.22 -17.42
C ASN A 256 13.53 -5.78 -18.39
N THR A 257 13.96 -4.98 -19.37
CA THR A 257 15.09 -5.32 -20.24
C THR A 257 16.41 -5.29 -19.48
N THR A 258 17.43 -5.99 -19.99
CA THR A 258 18.77 -5.96 -19.39
C THR A 258 19.40 -4.58 -19.40
N ALA A 259 19.06 -3.74 -20.39
CA ALA A 259 19.49 -2.34 -20.46
C ALA A 259 18.84 -1.50 -19.35
N GLU A 260 17.52 -1.59 -19.17
CA GLU A 260 16.80 -0.88 -18.10
C GLU A 260 17.30 -1.30 -16.71
N ALA A 261 17.59 -2.59 -16.49
CA ALA A 261 18.04 -3.12 -15.21
C ALA A 261 19.46 -2.66 -14.80
N LYS A 262 20.28 -2.20 -15.75
CA LYS A 262 21.64 -1.68 -15.48
C LYS A 262 21.64 -0.22 -15.04
N VAL A 263 20.54 0.51 -15.22
CA VAL A 263 20.46 1.92 -14.82
C VAL A 263 20.37 2.01 -13.30
N GLU A 264 21.31 2.73 -12.69
CA GLU A 264 21.36 2.90 -11.24
C GLU A 264 20.19 3.74 -10.72
N GLU A 265 19.66 3.37 -9.56
CA GLU A 265 18.64 4.15 -8.87
C GLU A 265 19.23 5.41 -8.24
N ILE A 266 18.42 6.46 -8.20
CA ILE A 266 18.77 7.75 -7.62
C ILE A 266 18.03 7.90 -6.29
N SER A 267 18.70 7.59 -5.18
CA SER A 267 18.12 7.56 -3.81
C SER A 267 17.77 8.93 -3.22
N GLY A 268 18.07 10.01 -3.94
CA GLY A 268 17.80 11.39 -3.55
C GLY A 268 19.00 12.27 -3.90
N VAL A 269 18.83 13.14 -4.90
CA VAL A 269 19.82 14.16 -5.22
C VAL A 269 19.30 15.46 -4.63
N ALA A 270 19.81 15.85 -3.46
CA ALA A 270 19.54 17.19 -2.96
C ALA A 270 20.41 18.20 -3.73
N PHE A 271 19.83 19.35 -4.08
CA PHE A 271 20.54 20.44 -4.74
C PHE A 271 21.82 20.83 -4.01
N ILE A 272 21.76 20.85 -2.68
CA ILE A 272 22.86 21.21 -1.78
C ILE A 272 24.13 20.38 -2.05
N PHE A 273 23.97 19.09 -2.34
CA PHE A 273 25.11 18.17 -2.49
C PHE A 273 25.56 17.98 -3.94
N ASN A 274 24.70 18.30 -4.92
CA ASN A 274 24.95 18.00 -6.33
C ASN A 274 24.67 19.20 -7.24
N GLN A 275 25.18 20.37 -6.84
CA GLN A 275 24.95 21.63 -7.55
C GLN A 275 25.40 21.56 -9.02
N ARG A 276 26.54 20.91 -9.30
CA ARG A 276 27.07 20.73 -10.65
C ARG A 276 26.07 20.02 -11.58
N PHE A 277 25.50 18.90 -11.12
CA PHE A 277 24.48 18.15 -11.88
C PHE A 277 23.27 19.04 -12.22
N PHE A 278 22.78 19.82 -11.26
CA PHE A 278 21.62 20.70 -11.50
C PHE A 278 21.94 21.90 -12.39
N GLN A 279 23.16 22.44 -12.32
CA GLN A 279 23.61 23.50 -13.22
C GLN A 279 23.73 22.97 -14.66
N GLU A 280 24.32 21.79 -14.85
CA GLU A 280 24.41 21.14 -16.16
C GLU A 280 23.03 20.82 -16.74
N LEU A 281 22.10 20.29 -15.92
CA LEU A 281 20.72 20.04 -16.32
C LEU A 281 20.01 21.32 -16.78
N ARG A 282 20.19 22.42 -16.02
CA ARG A 282 19.63 23.73 -16.36
C ARG A 282 20.18 24.24 -17.69
N ASN A 283 21.49 24.15 -17.89
CA ASN A 283 22.14 24.64 -19.11
C ASN A 283 21.70 23.85 -20.34
N ALA A 284 21.52 22.53 -20.21
CA ALA A 284 21.13 21.66 -21.31
C ALA A 284 19.64 21.74 -21.67
N THR A 285 18.75 21.96 -20.69
CA THR A 285 17.29 21.80 -20.89
C THR A 285 16.46 23.05 -20.56
N GLY A 286 17.06 24.08 -19.95
CA GLY A 286 16.35 25.22 -19.38
C GLY A 286 15.58 24.91 -18.08
N LEU A 287 15.57 23.65 -17.61
CA LEU A 287 14.82 23.25 -16.41
C LEU A 287 15.57 23.65 -15.13
N CYS A 288 14.98 24.56 -14.36
CA CYS A 288 15.44 24.90 -13.01
C CYS A 288 14.62 24.20 -11.93
N ARG A 289 15.26 23.34 -11.12
CA ARG A 289 14.62 22.74 -9.92
C ARG A 289 14.73 23.61 -8.64
N HIS A 290 15.48 24.70 -8.67
CA HIS A 290 15.59 25.66 -7.57
C HIS A 290 15.42 27.10 -8.11
N ARG A 291 14.49 27.88 -7.52
CA ARG A 291 14.44 29.33 -7.73
C ARG A 291 15.26 29.98 -6.60
N ASP A 292 16.53 30.25 -6.86
CA ASP A 292 17.31 31.21 -6.06
C ASP A 292 17.30 32.62 -6.68
N VAL A 293 16.60 32.82 -7.80
CA VAL A 293 16.47 34.14 -8.40
C VAL A 293 15.17 34.77 -7.93
N ALA A 294 15.30 35.81 -7.09
CA ALA A 294 14.24 36.78 -6.88
C ALA A 294 13.78 37.27 -8.26
N LEU A 295 12.53 36.98 -8.63
CA LEU A 295 11.91 37.63 -9.77
C LEU A 295 12.00 39.15 -9.52
N PRO A 296 12.57 39.94 -10.43
CA PRO A 296 12.54 41.38 -10.28
C PRO A 296 11.06 41.79 -10.25
N ARG A 297 10.63 42.38 -9.13
CA ARG A 297 9.35 43.07 -9.02
C ARG A 297 9.39 44.28 -9.94
N LYS A 298 9.18 44.08 -11.24
CA LYS A 298 8.66 45.13 -12.12
C LYS A 298 7.23 44.76 -12.45
N ARG A 299 6.29 45.39 -11.73
CA ARG A 299 4.91 45.53 -12.22
C ARG A 299 4.96 46.55 -13.35
N GLY A 300 4.47 46.15 -14.51
CA GLY A 300 4.23 46.96 -15.71
C GLY A 300 3.48 46.08 -16.71
N PRO A 301 2.49 46.62 -17.44
CA PRO A 301 1.38 45.84 -17.99
C PRO A 301 1.80 45.08 -19.25
N GLU A 302 1.14 43.94 -19.47
CA GLU A 302 1.17 43.13 -20.68
C GLU A 302 2.51 42.45 -21.03
N CYS A 303 2.53 41.13 -20.94
CA CYS A 303 3.00 40.25 -22.03
C CYS A 303 2.67 38.79 -21.67
N ILE A 304 1.61 38.30 -22.30
CA ILE A 304 1.33 36.88 -22.49
C ILE A 304 2.41 36.35 -23.43
N ALA A 305 3.18 35.34 -23.01
CA ALA A 305 3.98 34.51 -23.92
C ALA A 305 3.53 33.06 -23.68
N GLY A 306 2.76 32.41 -24.55
CA GLY A 306 2.74 32.52 -26.01
C GLY A 306 3.81 31.57 -26.56
N LEU A 307 3.46 30.29 -26.69
CA LEU A 307 4.22 29.32 -27.48
C LEU A 307 4.16 29.77 -28.93
N CYS A 308 5.28 30.26 -29.48
CA CYS A 308 5.43 30.46 -30.92
C CYS A 308 6.39 29.41 -31.50
N PRO A 309 5.95 28.62 -32.49
CA PRO A 309 6.78 27.70 -33.24
C PRO A 309 7.42 28.42 -34.44
N ALA A 310 8.75 28.39 -34.51
CA ALA A 310 9.53 28.70 -35.70
C ALA A 310 10.79 27.84 -35.61
N GLY A 311 11.26 27.11 -36.60
CA GLY A 311 10.88 26.95 -37.99
C GLY A 311 11.85 25.91 -38.57
N SER A 312 11.41 25.23 -39.61
CA SER A 312 12.07 24.12 -40.30
C SER A 312 13.54 24.41 -40.66
N ARG A 313 14.46 23.59 -40.15
CA ARG A 313 15.71 23.24 -40.84
C ARG A 313 15.95 21.75 -40.75
N LEU A 314 16.01 21.12 -41.92
CA LEU A 314 16.48 19.76 -42.14
C LEU A 314 17.85 19.57 -41.47
N LEU A 315 17.94 18.67 -40.50
CA LEU A 315 19.22 18.18 -40.00
C LEU A 315 19.53 16.87 -40.71
N HIS A 316 20.54 16.99 -41.58
CA HIS A 316 21.36 15.95 -42.14
C HIS A 316 21.69 14.87 -41.08
N GLN A 317 21.65 13.60 -41.48
CA GLN A 317 22.27 12.51 -40.74
C GLN A 317 23.75 12.84 -40.50
N SER A 318 24.17 12.81 -39.24
CA SER A 318 25.58 12.69 -38.86
C SER A 318 25.71 11.64 -37.77
N SER A 319 26.49 10.61 -38.10
CA SER A 319 26.96 9.55 -37.23
C SER A 319 28.01 10.10 -36.26
N ALA A 320 27.67 10.21 -34.98
CA ALA A 320 28.67 10.27 -33.93
C ALA A 320 28.05 9.79 -32.62
N ALA A 321 28.51 8.63 -32.16
CA ALA A 321 28.32 8.18 -30.80
C ALA A 321 28.89 9.24 -29.84
N ASN A 322 28.05 9.83 -28.99
CA ASN A 322 28.52 10.57 -27.83
C ASN A 322 27.71 10.15 -26.61
N THR A 323 28.35 9.25 -25.85
CA THR A 323 28.38 9.13 -24.39
C THR A 323 27.20 9.74 -23.63
N GLY A 324 26.28 8.86 -23.22
CA GLY A 324 25.29 9.16 -22.20
C GLY A 324 25.94 9.59 -20.88
N PHE A 325 25.27 10.49 -20.16
CA PHE A 325 25.63 10.92 -18.82
C PHE A 325 25.82 9.69 -17.91
N CYS A 326 27.08 9.40 -17.59
CA CYS A 326 27.46 8.30 -16.72
C CYS A 326 27.76 8.86 -15.33
N HIS A 327 27.00 8.43 -14.32
CA HIS A 327 27.25 8.75 -12.92
C HIS A 327 28.45 7.95 -12.43
N GLN A 328 29.46 8.61 -11.83
CA GLN A 328 30.53 7.94 -11.10
C GLN A 328 30.26 8.03 -9.59
N PRO A 329 30.17 6.91 -8.85
CA PRO A 329 30.03 6.94 -7.41
C PRO A 329 31.35 7.31 -6.73
N LEU A 330 31.29 8.23 -5.75
CA LEU A 330 32.39 8.47 -4.82
C LEU A 330 32.45 7.38 -3.75
N ARG A 331 33.67 6.94 -3.43
CA ARG A 331 34.01 5.85 -2.49
C ARG A 331 33.26 5.94 -1.17
N SER A 332 32.79 4.80 -0.68
CA SER A 332 32.16 4.62 0.63
C SER A 332 33.09 5.08 1.76
N ALA A 333 32.67 6.08 2.54
CA ALA A 333 33.28 6.39 3.82
C ALA A 333 32.99 5.23 4.80
N ARG A 334 34.04 4.52 5.23
CA ARG A 334 33.96 3.58 6.36
C ARG A 334 33.51 4.35 7.60
N ARG A 335 32.34 4.00 8.15
CA ARG A 335 31.97 4.42 9.51
C ARG A 335 32.70 3.51 10.49
N SER A 336 33.70 4.07 11.16
CA SER A 336 34.24 3.51 12.39
C SER A 336 33.18 3.67 13.48
N TYR A 337 32.87 2.58 14.19
CA TYR A 337 32.06 2.61 15.39
C TYR A 337 32.91 3.17 16.54
N VAL A 338 32.34 4.12 17.29
CA VAL A 338 32.60 4.33 18.71
C VAL A 338 31.27 4.28 19.41
#